data_AF-A0A1B8YBW2-F1
#
_entry.id   AF-A0A1B8YBW2-F1
#
_cell.length_a   1.000
_cell.length_b   1.000
_cell.length_c   1.000
_cell.angle_alpha   90.00
_cell.angle_beta   90.00
_cell.angle_gamma   90.00
#
_symmetry.space_group_name_H-M   'P 1'
#
loop_
_entity.id
_entity.type
_entity.pdbx_description
1 polymer ?
#
loop_
_entity_poly.entity_id
_entity_poly.type
_entity_poly.pdbx_seq_one_letter_code
_entity_poly.pdbx_strand_id
1 'polypeptide(L)' 'MDFFLPVVDENKFHENFKRILIKNDILSQALFNEWAEGVVDRDHKAIKEFQISFNSTF' A
#
# COMPACT_ATOMS: atom_id res chain seq x y z
N MET A 1 -2.82 8.20 -6.38
CA MET A 1 -2.37 7.97 -4.98
C MET A 1 -1.21 6.98 -5.01
N ASP A 2 -0.25 7.04 -4.09
CA ASP A 2 0.84 6.06 -4.04
C ASP A 2 0.70 5.20 -2.77
N PHE A 3 0.25 3.95 -2.94
CA PHE A 3 0.07 3.02 -1.82
C PHE A 3 1.40 2.56 -1.18
N PHE A 4 2.47 2.60 -1.95
CA PHE A 4 3.76 2.01 -1.58
C PHE A 4 4.77 3.04 -1.09
N LEU A 5 4.44 4.33 -1.16
CA LEU A 5 5.16 5.39 -0.45
C LEU A 5 4.83 5.31 1.05
N PRO A 6 5.79 5.04 1.94
CA PRO A 6 5.55 4.98 3.38
C PRO A 6 4.94 6.26 3.96
N VAL A 7 3.80 6.14 4.63
CA VAL A 7 3.16 7.25 5.38
C VAL A 7 3.00 6.95 6.87
N VAL A 8 3.35 5.73 7.29
CA VAL A 8 3.45 5.32 8.70
C VAL A 8 4.85 4.79 9.00
N ASP A 9 5.21 4.74 10.28
CA ASP A 9 6.48 4.15 10.73
C ASP A 9 6.60 2.67 10.29
N GLU A 10 7.79 2.23 9.92
CA GLU A 10 8.04 0.84 9.48
C GLU A 10 7.64 -0.21 10.53
N ASN A 11 7.68 0.16 11.80
CA ASN A 11 7.25 -0.67 12.93
C ASN A 11 5.74 -0.97 12.91
N LYS A 12 4.96 -0.16 12.19
CA LYS A 12 3.50 -0.31 12.03
C LYS A 12 3.11 -1.03 10.75
N PHE A 13 4.06 -1.32 9.86
CA PHE A 13 3.75 -2.02 8.62
C PHE A 13 3.27 -3.44 8.92
N HIS A 14 2.18 -3.82 8.24
CA HIS A 14 1.73 -5.19 8.20
C HIS A 14 2.78 -6.08 7.51
N GLU A 15 2.90 -7.34 7.91
CA GLU A 15 3.90 -8.27 7.35
C GLU A 15 3.74 -8.46 5.84
N ASN A 16 2.51 -8.49 5.34
CA ASN A 16 2.25 -8.62 3.91
C ASN A 16 2.65 -7.37 3.13
N PHE A 17 2.44 -6.18 3.71
CA PHE A 17 2.91 -4.92 3.12
C PHE A 17 4.45 -4.92 3.03
N LYS A 18 5.14 -5.33 4.11
CA LYS A 18 6.61 -5.51 4.11
C LYS A 18 7.07 -6.48 3.01
N ARG A 19 6.38 -7.61 2.85
CA ARG A 19 6.73 -8.61 1.82
C ARG A 19 6.60 -8.05 0.40
N ILE A 20 5.59 -7.22 0.12
CA ILE A 20 5.43 -6.60 -1.21
C ILE A 20 6.55 -5.59 -1.47
N LEU A 21 6.92 -4.79 -0.47
CA LEU A 21 8.05 -3.85 -0.58
C LEU A 21 9.38 -4.58 -0.84
N ILE A 22 9.66 -5.66 -0.09
CA ILE A 22 10.90 -6.44 -0.22
C ILE A 22 11.01 -7.12 -1.60
N LYS A 23 9.89 -7.62 -2.13
CA LYS A 23 9.87 -8.27 -3.45
C LYS A 23 10.15 -7.31 -4.60
N ASN A 24 10.02 -5.99 -4.36
CA ASN A 24 10.17 -4.95 -5.37
C ASN A 24 9.41 -5.29 -6.67
N ASP A 25 8.17 -5.78 -6.51
CA ASP A 25 7.31 -6.14 -7.64
C ASP A 25 6.69 -4.89 -8.27
N ILE A 26 7.51 -4.19 -9.05
CA ILE A 26 7.20 -2.88 -9.64
C ILE A 26 5.93 -2.96 -10.51
N LEU A 27 5.69 -4.08 -11.20
CA LEU A 27 4.51 -4.25 -12.04
C LEU A 27 3.23 -4.32 -11.21
N SER A 28 3.23 -5.14 -10.15
CA SER A 28 2.08 -5.22 -9.24
C SER A 28 1.84 -3.89 -8.51
N GLN A 29 2.91 -3.18 -8.14
CA GLN A 29 2.80 -1.85 -7.51
C GLN A 29 2.20 -0.82 -8.46
N ALA A 30 2.66 -0.80 -9.71
CA ALA A 30 2.13 0.10 -10.75
C ALA A 30 0.65 -0.17 -11.02
N LEU A 31 0.27 -1.45 -11.16
CA LEU A 31 -1.12 -1.85 -11.37
C LEU A 31 -2.03 -1.41 -10.21
N PHE A 32 -1.58 -1.54 -8.96
CA PHE A 32 -2.35 -1.10 -7.80
C PHE A 32 -2.55 0.42 -7.79
N ASN A 33 -1.52 1.18 -8.14
CA ASN A 33 -1.58 2.63 -8.24
C ASN A 33 -2.47 3.09 -9.41
N GLU A 34 -2.47 2.36 -10.54
CA GLU A 34 -3.38 2.56 -11.67
C GLU A 34 -4.84 2.35 -11.26
N TRP A 35 -5.14 1.30 -10.49
CA TRP A 35 -6.51 1.06 -10.01
C TRP A 35 -7.05 2.14 -9.06
N ALA A 36 -6.16 2.86 -8.36
CA ALA A 36 -6.54 4.01 -7.54
C ALA A 36 -6.45 5.35 -8.29
N GLU A 37 -6.23 5.35 -9.60
CA GLU A 37 -6.35 6.56 -10.39
C GLU A 37 -7.77 7.12 -10.31
N GLY A 38 -7.89 8.44 -10.13
CA GLY A 38 -9.18 9.10 -9.91
C GLY A 38 -9.76 8.96 -8.49
N VAL A 39 -9.18 8.13 -7.62
CA VAL A 39 -9.57 8.03 -6.21
C VAL A 39 -8.78 9.05 -5.38
N VAL A 40 -9.52 9.93 -4.69
CA VAL A 40 -8.93 10.93 -3.79
C VAL A 40 -9.02 10.43 -2.35
N ASP A 41 -7.89 10.04 -1.77
CA ASP A 41 -7.76 9.74 -0.34
C ASP A 41 -7.51 11.03 0.45
N ARG A 42 -8.62 11.68 0.84
CA ARG A 42 -8.60 13.04 1.42
C ARG A 42 -7.87 13.14 2.75
N ASP A 43 -7.87 12.07 3.54
CA ASP A 43 -7.31 12.02 4.90
C ASP A 43 -6.14 11.04 5.03
N HIS A 44 -5.65 10.51 3.91
CA HIS A 44 -4.63 9.46 3.84
C HIS A 44 -5.03 8.19 4.61
N LYS A 45 -6.33 7.99 4.88
CA LYS A 45 -6.81 6.86 5.67
C LYS A 45 -6.68 5.58 4.86
N ALA A 46 -7.00 5.60 3.56
CA ALA A 46 -6.90 4.42 2.72
C ALA A 46 -5.44 3.95 2.60
N ILE A 47 -4.50 4.86 2.37
CA ILE A 47 -3.06 4.51 2.35
C ILE A 47 -2.63 3.94 3.71
N LYS A 48 -3.01 4.60 4.81
CA LYS A 48 -2.63 4.14 6.16
C LYS A 48 -3.14 2.74 6.46
N GLU A 49 -4.43 2.50 6.27
CA GLU A 49 -5.04 1.17 6.50
C GLU A 49 -4.39 0.10 5.61
N PHE A 50 -4.10 0.43 4.34
CA PHE A 50 -3.35 -0.47 3.46
C PHE A 50 -1.98 -0.83 4.05
N GLN A 51 -1.24 0.14 4.59
CA GLN A 51 0.08 -0.13 5.16
C GLN A 51 0.04 -0.92 6.48
N ILE A 52 -1.00 -0.74 7.31
CA ILE A 52 -1.06 -1.35 8.67
C ILE A 52 -1.86 -2.65 8.76
N SER A 53 -2.81 -2.91 7.85
CA SER A 53 -3.74 -4.04 7.97
C SER A 53 -3.94 -4.85 6.69
N PHE A 54 -3.11 -4.66 5.66
CA PHE A 54 -3.28 -5.37 4.39
C PHE A 54 -3.14 -6.89 4.54
N ASN A 55 -4.24 -7.59 4.26
CA ASN A 55 -4.29 -9.04 4.13
C ASN A 55 -4.80 -9.43 2.74
N SER A 56 -4.11 -10.39 2.10
CA SER A 56 -4.64 -11.08 0.93
C SER A 56 -5.85 -11.90 1.35
N THR A 57 -6.93 -11.83 0.57
CA THR A 57 -8.14 -12.63 0.79
C THR A 57 -8.03 -14.05 0.22
N PHE A 58 -6.90 -14.38 -0.42
CA PHE A 58 -6.58 -15.68 -1.02
C PHE A 58 -5.25 -16.22 -0.51
#